data_AF-A0A929GFK2-F1
#
_entry.id   AF-A0A929GFK2-F1
#
_cell.length_a   1.000
_cell.length_b   1.000
_cell.length_c   1.000
_cell.angle_alpha   90.00
_cell.angle_beta   90.00
_cell.angle_gamma   90.00
#
_symmetry.space_group_name_H-M   'P 1'
#
loop_
_entity.id
_entity.type
_entity.pdbx_description
1 polymer ?
#
loop_
_entity_poly.entity_id
_entity_poly.type
_entity_poly.pdbx_seq_one_letter_code
_entity_poly.pdbx_strand_id
1 'polypeptide(L)'
;MRKLQYYIIILFLLPWSTIIAQVDHLSFEPEENYRLNPSDVSQTEVFIVNSPLNRDVLFSSCNTLTFIPFFISEGIYVTTDGGTSW
;
A
#
# COMPACT_ATOMS: atom_id res chain seq x y z
N MET A 1 -20.20 -41.63 37.68
CA MET A 1 -20.87 -40.73 36.71
C MET A 1 -20.71 -39.24 37.05
N ARG A 2 -20.92 -38.79 38.30
CA ARG A 2 -20.75 -37.36 38.67
C ARG A 2 -19.39 -36.73 38.34
N LYS A 3 -18.28 -37.47 38.50
CA LYS A 3 -16.93 -36.95 38.17
C LYS A 3 -16.74 -36.63 36.68
N LEU A 4 -17.38 -37.41 35.79
CA LEU A 4 -17.31 -37.22 34.34
C LEU A 4 -18.07 -35.96 33.90
N GLN A 5 -19.17 -35.63 34.57
CA GLN A 5 -19.95 -34.41 34.31
C GLN A 5 -19.14 -33.14 34.62
N TYR A 6 -18.32 -33.14 35.68
CA TYR A 6 -17.48 -31.98 35.99
C TYR A 6 -16.39 -31.74 34.94
N TYR A 7 -15.79 -32.80 34.39
CA TYR A 7 -14.80 -32.65 33.32
C TYR A 7 -15.42 -32.10 32.03
N ILE A 8 -16.65 -32.50 31.69
CA ILE A 8 -17.38 -31.97 30.52
C ILE A 8 -17.74 -30.49 30.72
N ILE A 9 -18.15 -30.09 31.92
CA ILE A 9 -18.45 -28.69 32.26
C ILE A 9 -17.17 -27.84 32.21
N ILE A 10 -16.04 -28.35 32.71
CA ILE A 10 -14.74 -27.66 32.64
C ILE A 10 -14.29 -27.50 31.18
N LEU A 11 -14.50 -28.51 30.33
CA LEU A 11 -14.19 -28.44 28.90
C LEU A 11 -15.03 -27.37 28.17
N PHE A 12 -16.27 -27.16 28.60
CA PHE A 12 -17.18 -26.12 28.07
C PHE A 12 -16.93 -24.71 28.66
N LEU A 13 -16.21 -24.61 29.78
CA LEU A 13 -15.84 -23.34 30.42
C LEU A 13 -14.44 -22.83 30.02
N LEU A 14 -13.66 -23.62 29.27
CA LEU A 14 -12.48 -23.10 28.59
C LEU A 14 -12.95 -22.17 27.46
N PRO A 15 -12.68 -20.86 27.52
CA PRO A 15 -13.09 -19.98 26.44
C PRO A 15 -12.34 -20.40 25.19
N TRP A 16 -13.08 -20.76 24.14
CA TRP A 16 -12.60 -20.62 22.76
C TRP A 16 -12.45 -19.12 22.47
N SER A 17 -11.46 -18.48 23.09
CA SER A 17 -10.99 -17.18 22.63
C SER A 17 -10.18 -17.47 21.38
N THR A 18 -10.86 -17.56 20.23
CA THR A 18 -10.22 -17.28 18.95
C THR A 18 -9.80 -15.82 18.98
N ILE A 19 -8.61 -15.57 19.55
CA ILE A 19 -7.87 -14.32 19.43
C ILE A 19 -7.38 -14.26 17.99
N ILE A 20 -8.26 -13.97 17.03
CA ILE A 20 -7.90 -13.31 15.76
C ILE A 20 -9.13 -12.49 15.33
N ALA A 21 -9.62 -11.63 16.22
CA ALA A 21 -10.33 -10.43 15.78
C ALA A 21 -9.24 -9.39 15.50
N GLN A 22 -8.86 -9.27 14.23
CA GLN A 22 -8.41 -8.01 13.64
C GLN A 22 -7.37 -7.20 14.45
N VAL A 23 -6.09 -7.54 14.29
CA VAL A 23 -5.01 -6.53 14.29
C VAL A 23 -4.45 -6.58 12.87
N ASP A 24 -5.25 -6.13 11.92
CA ASP A 24 -5.08 -4.82 11.30
C ASP A 24 -3.64 -4.63 10.84
N HIS A 25 -3.45 -4.91 9.56
CA HIS A 25 -2.22 -4.78 8.81
C HIS A 25 -1.92 -3.30 8.56
N LEU A 26 -2.07 -2.44 9.58
CA LEU A 26 -1.53 -1.09 9.61
C LEU A 26 -0.05 -1.17 10.01
N SER A 27 0.72 -1.95 9.25
CA SER A 27 2.11 -1.60 9.03
C SER A 27 2.06 -0.31 8.22
N PHE A 28 2.10 0.84 8.92
CA PHE A 28 2.63 2.07 8.35
C PHE A 28 4.11 1.79 8.11
N GLU A 29 4.41 0.97 7.10
CA GLU A 29 5.69 1.08 6.41
C GLU A 29 5.75 2.56 6.03
N PRO A 30 6.74 3.33 6.48
CA PRO A 30 6.92 4.65 5.91
C PRO A 30 7.02 4.41 4.42
N GLU A 31 6.01 4.86 3.64
CA GLU A 31 6.14 4.93 2.19
C GLU A 31 7.52 5.53 1.98
N GLU A 32 8.41 4.76 1.33
CA GLU A 32 9.77 5.24 1.13
C GLU A 32 9.64 6.61 0.48
N ASN A 33 9.98 7.65 1.24
CA ASN A 33 10.04 8.99 0.71
C ASN A 33 11.21 8.95 -0.27
N TYR A 34 10.92 8.61 -1.53
CA TYR A 34 11.89 8.58 -2.59
C TYR A 34 12.35 10.00 -2.81
N ARG A 35 13.42 10.38 -2.10
CA ARG A 35 14.11 11.61 -2.37
C ARG A 35 14.67 11.47 -3.77
N LEU A 36 14.23 12.35 -4.67
CA LEU A 36 14.72 12.38 -6.04
C LEU A 36 16.26 12.36 -6.04
N ASN A 37 16.83 11.52 -6.89
CA ASN A 37 18.27 11.47 -7.08
C ASN A 37 18.75 12.88 -7.48
N PRO A 38 19.73 13.47 -6.76
CA PRO A 38 20.26 14.78 -7.11
C PRO A 38 20.73 14.79 -8.57
N SER A 39 20.14 15.67 -9.39
CA SER A 39 20.46 15.79 -10.80
C SER A 39 20.18 17.21 -11.29
N ASP A 40 20.73 17.57 -12.45
CA ASP A 40 20.55 18.89 -13.08
C ASP A 40 19.16 19.05 -13.74
N VAL A 41 18.28 18.06 -13.56
CA VAL A 41 16.90 18.07 -14.05
C VAL A 41 15.92 18.37 -12.92
N SER A 42 14.99 19.29 -13.20
CA SER A 42 13.85 19.58 -12.34
C SER A 42 12.70 18.65 -12.73
N GLN A 43 12.25 17.79 -11.81
CA GLN A 43 10.97 17.09 -11.98
C GLN A 43 9.86 17.92 -11.34
N THR A 44 8.75 18.09 -12.05
CA THR A 44 7.56 18.75 -11.50
C THR A 44 6.68 17.73 -10.79
N GLU A 45 6.03 18.12 -9.70
CA GLU A 45 4.93 17.31 -9.15
C GLU A 45 3.86 17.11 -10.22
N VAL A 46 3.42 15.87 -10.37
CA VAL A 46 2.57 15.38 -11.45
C VAL A 46 1.38 14.68 -10.82
N PHE A 47 0.19 14.87 -11.41
CA PHE A 47 -1.03 14.29 -10.88
C PHE A 47 -1.00 12.76 -11.04
N ILE A 48 -1.31 12.04 -9.95
CA ILE A 48 -1.66 10.62 -10.01
C ILE A 48 -3.18 10.52 -10.05
N VAL A 49 -3.71 9.77 -11.01
CA VAL A 49 -5.15 9.57 -11.19
C VAL A 49 -5.47 8.08 -11.13
N ASN A 50 -6.50 7.71 -10.38
CA ASN A 50 -6.98 6.34 -10.31
C ASN A 50 -8.13 6.11 -11.31
N SER A 51 -8.22 4.88 -11.82
CA SER A 51 -9.41 4.49 -12.60
C SER A 51 -10.64 4.41 -11.69
N PRO A 52 -11.80 4.95 -12.11
CA PRO A 52 -13.04 4.85 -11.34
C PRO A 52 -13.61 3.43 -11.32
N LEU A 53 -13.17 2.56 -12.24
CA LEU A 53 -13.66 1.19 -12.37
C LEU A 53 -12.75 0.17 -11.66
N ASN A 54 -11.48 0.50 -11.48
CA ASN A 54 -10.52 -0.35 -10.79
C ASN A 54 -9.50 0.52 -10.06
N ARG A 55 -9.47 0.44 -8.72
CA ARG A 55 -8.55 1.24 -7.90
C ARG A 55 -7.10 0.81 -8.05
N ASP A 56 -6.84 -0.38 -8.56
CA ASP A 56 -5.47 -0.88 -8.77
C ASP A 56 -4.86 -0.31 -10.05
N VAL A 57 -5.67 0.31 -10.93
CA VAL A 57 -5.16 0.96 -12.13
C VAL A 57 -4.94 2.44 -11.86
N LEU A 58 -3.67 2.85 -11.83
CA LEU A 58 -3.27 4.25 -11.66
C LEU A 58 -2.50 4.73 -12.89
N PHE A 59 -2.67 6.02 -13.19
CA PHE A 59 -1.94 6.75 -14.22
C PHE A 59 -1.17 7.87 -13.56
N SER A 60 0.10 8.02 -13.91
CA SER A 60 0.92 9.15 -13.47
C SER A 60 1.62 9.75 -14.68
N SER A 61 1.59 11.08 -14.82
CA SER A 61 2.49 11.74 -15.77
C SER A 61 3.88 11.87 -15.15
N CYS A 62 4.92 12.05 -15.95
CA CYS A 62 6.23 12.44 -15.46
C CYS A 62 6.82 13.48 -16.40
N ASN A 63 7.26 14.61 -15.84
CA ASN A 63 7.93 15.65 -16.61
C ASN A 63 9.32 15.84 -16.05
N THR A 64 10.32 15.71 -16.91
CA THR A 64 11.72 16.02 -16.61
C THR A 64 12.09 17.26 -17.39
N LEU A 65 12.57 18.29 -16.69
CA LEU A 65 12.87 19.57 -17.29
C LEU A 65 14.33 19.96 -17.03
N THR A 66 15.10 20.14 -18.10
CA THR A 66 16.44 20.73 -18.08
C THR A 66 16.33 22.16 -18.59
N PHE A 67 16.91 23.14 -17.89
CA PHE A 67 16.89 24.53 -18.35
C PHE A 67 18.06 24.90 -19.26
N ILE A 68 19.20 24.19 -19.15
CA ILE A 68 20.42 24.46 -19.94
C ILE A 68 21.09 23.13 -20.35
N PRO A 69 20.99 22.70 -21.62
CA PRO A 69 20.11 23.27 -22.66
C PRO A 69 18.64 23.08 -22.29
N PHE A 70 17.75 23.94 -22.82
CA PHE A 70 16.32 23.81 -22.56
C PHE A 70 15.79 22.53 -23.20
N PHE A 71 15.29 21.62 -22.37
CA PHE A 71 14.75 20.32 -22.77
C PHE A 71 13.64 19.89 -21.82
N ILE A 72 12.53 19.42 -22.39
CA ILE A 72 11.40 18.84 -21.64
C ILE A 72 11.22 17.42 -22.15
N SER A 73 11.22 16.45 -21.24
CA SER A 73 10.80 15.08 -21.52
C SER A 73 9.53 14.79 -20.74
N GLU A 74 8.49 14.35 -21.44
CA GLU A 74 7.21 13.95 -20.88
C GLU A 74 7.04 12.44 -21.01
N GLY A 75 6.37 11.82 -20.05
CA GLY A 75 6.02 10.40 -20.09
C GLY A 75 4.76 10.11 -19.28
N ILE A 76 4.19 8.93 -19.51
CA ILE A 76 3.05 8.41 -18.75
C ILE A 76 3.45 7.04 -18.24
N TYR A 77 3.34 6.84 -16.93
CA TYR A 77 3.47 5.54 -16.29
C TYR A 77 2.08 5.01 -15.96
N VAL A 78 1.94 3.68 -16.06
CA VAL A 78 0.70 2.97 -15.77
C VAL A 78 1.02 1.78 -14.90
N THR A 79 0.30 1.69 -13.79
CA THR A 79 0.30 0.52 -12.94
C THR A 79 -1.06 -0.16 -13.01
N THR A 80 -1.07 -1.47 -12.79
CA THR A 80 -2.30 -2.28 -12.64
C THR A 80 -2.34 -3.02 -11.32
N ASP A 81 -1.44 -2.71 -10.38
CA ASP A 81 -1.28 -3.37 -9.08
C ASP A 81 -1.29 -2.36 -7.91
N GLY A 82 -1.98 -1.23 -8.09
CA GLY A 82 -2.15 -0.21 -7.06
C GLY A 82 -0.90 0.61 -6.79
N GLY A 83 0.07 0.61 -7.72
CA GLY A 83 1.33 1.32 -7.57
C GLY A 83 2.42 0.50 -6.87
N THR A 84 2.25 -0.82 -6.77
CA THR A 84 3.31 -1.74 -6.30
C THR A 84 4.44 -1.81 -7.33
N SER A 85 4.11 -1.76 -8.62
CA SER A 85 5.03 -1.61 -9.74
C SER A 85 4.51 -0.64 -10.81
N TRP A 86 5.42 0.05 -11.51
CA TRP A 86 5.14 1.11 -12.51
C TRP A 86 5.90 0.87 -13.82
#